data_AF-A0A943R5X7-F1
#
_entry.id   AF-A0A943R5X7-F1
#
_cell.length_a   1.000
_cell.length_b   1.000
_cell.length_c   1.000
_cell.angle_alpha   90.00
_cell.angle_beta   90.00
_cell.angle_gamma   90.00
#
_symmetry.space_group_name_H-M   'P 1'
#
loop_
_entity.id
_entity.type
_entity.pdbx_description
1 polymer ?
#
loop_
_entity_poly.entity_id
_entity_poly.type
_entity_poly.pdbx_seq_one_letter_code
_entity_poly.pdbx_strand_id
1 'polypeptide(L)'
;MRKNVSQKIMAWLVCAVFMLAITGQAFAENAGKSDQIHEGNPSTSQEPELENSAKMVDFSVSEEELSEELYEEALPNLDETTIQEWEGGVKDSYHLQAYTANTTGTDLAVLNLRAPNNTEPFPNMTSVQISADIVNRGSTQITGFHYSVYMDGNLMTSKAVSVTMNPNNAVTLNLNFTSKVGGTHTVLVSVWLPDGVTETSTANNTVSRSFRWEDCVSLRVLSLESPEGDVLESNTNHEFEARIANLGTLPAEDVPVQILNTGREIGTTNIDFPAGKIANLSIQLNFDRQQEVNLGIVVDPNQVSGDIDPSDNSAARMIEITYDLEDWAGRWEDASRLEVQVHQSVVEYCKQEGAISSTQLTQAIQAWNGISDNVSFDKVRYSPTEGDDYMMEQVPLHVFTYEDPNIHVLGRTRVFKKDVLSDITVEVLPENLFTDESNYVEARIYLNTPTLINQGEKGQKKTVTHEFGHALGLAHPTCKDKAIMWQTGDKDYVSYEITGHDEYNICKKYG
;
A
#
# COMPACT_ATOMS: atom_id res chain seq x y z
N MET A 1 -15.69 22.25 38.95
CA MET A 1 -14.39 21.60 38.65
C MET A 1 -14.56 20.72 37.42
N ARG A 2 -14.31 21.28 36.23
CA ARG A 2 -14.15 20.58 34.96
C ARG A 2 -13.27 21.47 34.08
N LYS A 3 -12.11 20.96 33.65
CA LYS A 3 -11.30 21.56 32.58
C LYS A 3 -11.05 20.45 31.57
N ASN A 4 -11.63 20.61 30.38
CA ASN A 4 -11.41 19.76 29.23
C ASN A 4 -10.16 20.23 28.49
N VAL A 5 -9.45 19.22 27.98
CA VAL A 5 -8.28 19.25 27.11
C VAL A 5 -8.72 19.67 25.69
N SER A 6 -7.95 20.55 25.05
CA SER A 6 -7.98 20.76 23.60
C SER A 6 -6.68 21.42 23.14
N GLN A 7 -5.78 20.63 22.56
CA GLN A 7 -4.73 21.10 21.67
C GLN A 7 -4.66 20.13 20.50
N LYS A 8 -5.08 20.58 19.31
CA LYS A 8 -4.64 20.03 18.03
C LYS A 8 -4.09 21.17 17.18
N ILE A 9 -2.91 20.91 16.67
CA ILE A 9 -2.04 21.75 15.85
C ILE A 9 -2.50 21.60 14.40
N MET A 10 -2.51 22.72 13.65
CA MET A 10 -2.68 22.73 12.21
C MET A 10 -1.74 23.80 11.64
N ALA A 11 -0.76 23.39 10.84
CA ALA A 11 -0.07 24.25 9.89
C ALA A 11 0.57 23.38 8.79
N TRP A 12 0.11 23.60 7.56
CA TRP A 12 0.67 23.13 6.29
C TRP A 12 1.06 24.36 5.45
N LEU A 13 1.86 24.13 4.39
CA LEU A 13 2.38 25.04 3.33
C LEU A 13 3.82 25.53 3.59
N VAL A 14 4.78 25.45 2.65
CA VAL A 14 4.73 25.71 1.19
C VAL A 14 5.81 24.91 0.44
N CYS A 15 5.45 24.32 -0.71
CA CYS A 15 6.34 23.91 -1.79
C CYS A 15 6.87 25.12 -2.57
N ALA A 16 8.18 25.19 -2.82
CA ALA A 16 8.76 26.11 -3.79
C ALA A 16 9.58 25.33 -4.83
N VAL A 17 9.20 25.56 -6.08
CA VAL A 17 9.69 25.02 -7.35
C VAL A 17 11.14 25.43 -7.63
N PHE A 18 11.96 24.52 -8.14
CA PHE A 18 13.06 24.85 -9.06
C PHE A 18 13.19 23.80 -10.17
N MET A 19 13.15 24.26 -11.42
CA MET A 19 13.37 23.48 -12.64
C MET A 19 14.57 24.08 -13.41
N LEU A 20 15.41 23.16 -13.92
CA LEU A 20 16.35 23.26 -15.06
C LEU A 20 17.65 24.09 -14.84
N ALA A 21 18.84 23.70 -15.31
CA ALA A 21 19.20 22.80 -16.40
C ALA A 21 20.59 22.13 -16.20
N ILE A 22 20.77 21.06 -16.97
CA ILE A 22 21.85 20.06 -17.01
C ILE A 22 23.04 20.52 -17.86
N THR A 23 24.27 20.22 -17.43
CA THR A 23 25.44 19.81 -18.25
C THR A 23 26.45 19.18 -17.29
N GLY A 24 27.17 18.07 -17.47
CA GLY A 24 27.31 17.02 -18.47
C GLY A 24 28.40 16.06 -17.94
N GLN A 25 28.35 14.79 -18.38
CA GLN A 25 29.38 13.72 -18.45
C GLN A 25 30.86 14.05 -18.11
N ALA A 26 31.76 13.14 -17.73
CA ALA A 26 31.83 11.72 -17.32
C ALA A 26 33.32 11.41 -16.99
N PHE A 27 33.57 10.27 -16.34
CA PHE A 27 34.83 9.52 -16.22
C PHE A 27 36.05 10.07 -15.43
N ALA A 28 36.62 9.12 -14.66
CA ALA A 28 38.06 8.76 -14.55
C ALA A 28 38.73 8.92 -13.18
N GLU A 29 39.43 7.84 -12.81
CA GLU A 29 40.81 7.76 -12.33
C GLU A 29 41.37 8.76 -11.31
N ASN A 30 41.81 8.17 -10.20
CA ASN A 30 43.08 8.30 -9.48
C ASN A 30 43.71 9.68 -9.13
N ALA A 31 43.98 9.79 -7.82
CA ALA A 31 45.01 10.54 -7.11
C ALA A 31 44.93 12.08 -7.02
N GLY A 32 44.84 12.59 -5.78
CA GLY A 32 45.20 13.97 -5.44
C GLY A 32 44.79 14.40 -4.02
N LYS A 33 45.78 14.60 -3.14
CA LYS A 33 45.66 15.11 -1.75
C LYS A 33 45.01 16.49 -1.63
N SER A 34 44.28 16.74 -0.54
CA SER A 34 44.35 17.98 0.26
C SER A 34 43.50 17.86 1.54
N ASP A 35 44.12 18.12 2.69
CA ASP A 35 43.49 18.28 4.01
C ASP A 35 42.49 19.46 4.05
N GLN A 36 41.42 19.33 4.85
CA GLN A 36 41.17 20.21 6.01
C GLN A 36 39.94 19.77 6.84
N ILE A 37 40.08 20.01 8.14
CA ILE A 37 39.26 19.63 9.30
C ILE A 37 38.05 20.57 9.46
N HIS A 38 36.86 20.05 9.84
CA HIS A 38 36.09 20.59 10.98
C HIS A 38 34.92 19.71 11.47
N GLU A 39 34.77 19.78 12.78
CA GLU A 39 33.87 19.17 13.76
C GLU A 39 32.35 19.23 13.47
N GLY A 40 31.66 18.15 13.86
CA GLY A 40 30.47 18.23 14.72
C GLY A 40 29.08 18.29 14.09
N ASN A 41 28.26 17.30 14.50
CA ASN A 41 26.79 17.27 14.58
C ASN A 41 25.97 16.67 13.40
N PRO A 42 24.72 16.24 13.67
CA PRO A 42 24.28 14.85 13.70
C PRO A 42 23.82 14.32 12.33
N SER A 43 23.92 13.00 12.17
CA SER A 43 23.39 12.24 11.04
C SER A 43 21.93 12.58 10.82
N THR A 44 21.67 13.42 9.83
CA THR A 44 20.41 13.41 9.09
C THR A 44 20.73 12.64 7.83
N SER A 45 20.48 11.33 7.89
CA SER A 45 20.37 10.50 6.70
C SER A 45 19.25 11.09 5.86
N GLN A 46 19.60 11.94 4.90
CA GLN A 46 18.77 12.10 3.73
C GLN A 46 18.74 10.72 3.08
N GLU A 47 17.64 10.00 3.30
CA GLU A 47 17.30 8.84 2.49
C GLU A 47 17.45 9.26 1.03
N PRO A 48 18.23 8.51 0.22
CA PRO A 48 18.28 8.77 -1.20
C PRO A 48 16.84 8.64 -1.72
N GLU A 49 16.48 9.51 -2.67
CA GLU A 49 15.21 9.41 -3.42
C GLU A 49 14.91 7.93 -3.71
N LEU A 50 13.80 7.42 -3.18
CA LEU A 50 13.35 6.04 -3.37
C LEU A 50 13.29 5.75 -4.87
N GLU A 51 14.37 5.17 -5.40
CA GLU A 51 14.29 4.42 -6.64
C GLU A 51 13.24 3.34 -6.48
N ASN A 52 12.50 3.07 -7.55
CA ASN A 52 11.30 2.24 -7.47
C ASN A 52 11.70 0.79 -7.16
N SER A 53 11.60 0.43 -5.89
CA SER A 53 11.96 -0.86 -5.29
C SER A 53 11.01 -2.00 -5.66
N ALA A 54 9.82 -1.67 -6.16
CA ALA A 54 8.84 -2.62 -6.65
C ALA A 54 8.98 -2.84 -8.16
N LYS A 55 8.84 -4.09 -8.59
CA LYS A 55 8.80 -4.49 -10.00
C LYS A 55 7.59 -5.36 -10.27
N MET A 56 6.88 -5.07 -11.36
CA MET A 56 5.82 -5.93 -11.85
C MET A 56 6.42 -7.15 -12.54
N VAL A 57 6.02 -8.33 -12.08
CA VAL A 57 6.52 -9.63 -12.55
C VAL A 57 5.55 -10.26 -13.53
N ASP A 58 4.25 -10.20 -13.22
CA ASP A 58 3.19 -10.75 -14.04
C ASP A 58 1.90 -9.94 -13.85
N PHE A 59 0.99 -10.05 -14.83
CA PHE A 59 -0.28 -9.36 -14.85
C PHE A 59 -1.31 -10.16 -15.65
N SER A 60 -2.50 -10.36 -15.06
CA SER A 60 -3.61 -11.01 -15.76
C SER A 60 -4.96 -10.37 -15.42
N VAL A 61 -5.93 -10.56 -16.32
CA VAL A 61 -7.28 -10.01 -16.20
C VAL A 61 -8.29 -11.12 -16.45
N SER A 62 -9.34 -11.13 -15.65
CA SER A 62 -10.54 -11.93 -15.87
C SER A 62 -11.79 -11.07 -15.72
N GLU A 63 -12.92 -11.54 -16.24
CA GLU A 63 -14.19 -10.81 -16.22
C GLU A 63 -15.22 -11.52 -15.34
N GLU A 64 -16.05 -10.73 -14.68
CA GLU A 64 -17.18 -11.13 -13.86
C GLU A 64 -18.40 -10.23 -14.19
N GLU A 65 -19.62 -10.75 -14.05
CA GLU A 65 -20.83 -9.93 -14.15
C GLU A 65 -20.94 -8.98 -12.94
N LEU A 66 -21.58 -7.82 -13.12
CA LEU A 66 -21.96 -7.00 -11.96
C LEU A 66 -22.93 -7.78 -11.06
N SER A 67 -22.68 -7.71 -9.75
CA SER A 67 -23.64 -8.20 -8.75
C SER A 67 -24.85 -7.26 -8.68
N GLU A 68 -25.99 -7.80 -8.23
CA GLU A 68 -27.19 -6.99 -7.99
C GLU A 68 -26.92 -5.85 -6.99
N GLU A 69 -26.14 -6.12 -5.93
CA GLU A 69 -25.76 -5.12 -4.92
C GLU A 69 -24.97 -3.95 -5.50
N LEU A 70 -23.97 -4.22 -6.36
CA LEU A 70 -23.19 -3.16 -7.01
C LEU A 70 -24.02 -2.40 -8.04
N TYR A 71 -24.94 -3.07 -8.72
CA TYR A 71 -25.91 -2.43 -9.60
C TYR A 71 -26.82 -1.46 -8.84
N GLU A 72 -27.30 -1.85 -7.65
CA GLU A 72 -28.12 -1.01 -6.78
C GLU A 72 -27.38 0.24 -6.30
N GLU A 73 -26.10 0.13 -5.92
CA GLU A 73 -25.26 1.29 -5.59
C GLU A 73 -25.09 2.26 -6.75
N ALA A 74 -25.16 1.76 -7.98
CA ALA A 74 -24.93 2.53 -9.18
C ALA A 74 -26.18 3.29 -9.66
N LEU A 75 -27.37 3.01 -9.09
CA LEU A 75 -28.62 3.66 -9.49
C LEU A 75 -28.58 5.19 -9.33
N PRO A 76 -29.38 5.94 -10.13
CA PRO A 76 -29.46 7.39 -9.98
C PRO A 76 -29.80 7.80 -8.54
N ASN A 77 -28.95 8.65 -7.95
CA ASN A 77 -29.08 9.09 -6.57
C ASN A 77 -30.22 10.09 -6.44
N LEU A 78 -31.11 9.88 -5.46
CA LEU A 78 -32.15 10.84 -5.09
C LEU A 78 -31.58 11.86 -4.09
N ASP A 79 -31.18 13.03 -4.59
CA ASP A 79 -30.47 14.05 -3.80
C ASP A 79 -31.41 14.78 -2.84
N GLU A 80 -32.59 15.18 -3.33
CA GLU A 80 -33.52 16.00 -2.59
C GLU A 80 -34.96 15.71 -2.99
N THR A 81 -35.87 15.82 -2.01
CA THR A 81 -37.32 15.81 -2.25
C THR A 81 -37.97 17.05 -1.65
N THR A 82 -38.81 17.73 -2.44
CA THR A 82 -39.57 18.91 -1.99
C THR A 82 -41.05 18.77 -2.34
N ILE A 83 -41.91 19.37 -1.50
CA ILE A 83 -43.35 19.45 -1.72
C ILE A 83 -43.70 20.90 -2.02
N GLN A 84 -44.41 21.12 -3.13
CA GLN A 84 -44.95 22.42 -3.50
C GLN A 84 -46.48 22.39 -3.42
N GLU A 85 -47.04 23.20 -2.51
CA GLU A 85 -48.48 23.39 -2.38
C GLU A 85 -49.00 24.40 -3.41
N TRP A 86 -50.23 24.18 -3.88
CA TRP A 86 -50.93 25.11 -4.76
C TRP A 86 -52.03 25.85 -3.98
N GLU A 87 -51.80 27.11 -3.66
CA GLU A 87 -52.82 27.99 -3.08
C GLU A 87 -53.75 28.52 -4.18
N GLY A 88 -54.94 27.94 -4.29
CA GLY A 88 -55.97 28.32 -5.25
C GLY A 88 -56.09 27.29 -6.35
N GLY A 89 -57.22 26.57 -6.34
CA GLY A 89 -57.53 25.46 -7.24
C GLY A 89 -56.92 25.59 -8.63
N VAL A 90 -56.16 24.56 -8.99
CA VAL A 90 -55.46 24.29 -10.26
C VAL A 90 -55.65 25.38 -11.33
N LYS A 91 -54.62 26.20 -11.55
CA LYS A 91 -54.50 27.00 -12.77
C LYS A 91 -53.65 26.25 -13.79
N ASP A 92 -54.31 25.92 -14.90
CA ASP A 92 -53.77 25.37 -16.14
C ASP A 92 -52.44 26.02 -16.58
N SER A 93 -51.49 25.17 -16.94
CA SER A 93 -50.68 25.40 -18.15
C SER A 93 -50.29 24.12 -18.90
N TYR A 94 -50.62 22.92 -18.41
CA TYR A 94 -50.42 21.68 -19.14
C TYR A 94 -51.71 20.85 -19.09
N HIS A 95 -52.39 20.78 -20.23
CA HIS A 95 -53.62 20.03 -20.47
C HIS A 95 -53.69 18.69 -19.71
N LEU A 96 -54.55 18.57 -18.70
CA LEU A 96 -55.23 17.33 -18.32
C LEU A 96 -56.42 17.64 -17.39
N GLN A 97 -57.49 16.87 -17.59
CA GLN A 97 -58.85 16.95 -17.05
C GLN A 97 -58.97 17.63 -15.68
N ALA A 98 -59.99 18.48 -15.50
CA ALA A 98 -60.45 18.89 -14.18
C ALA A 98 -60.48 17.67 -13.26
N TYR A 99 -59.63 17.66 -12.22
CA TYR A 99 -59.61 16.64 -11.20
C TYR A 99 -60.95 16.72 -10.49
N THR A 100 -61.96 16.05 -11.05
CA THR A 100 -63.32 16.13 -10.52
C THR A 100 -63.43 15.03 -9.48
N ALA A 101 -63.92 15.38 -8.29
CA ALA A 101 -64.18 14.42 -7.24
C ALA A 101 -65.22 13.43 -7.74
N ASN A 102 -64.78 12.20 -8.04
CA ASN A 102 -65.62 11.17 -8.64
C ASN A 102 -66.01 10.09 -7.62
N THR A 103 -65.48 10.19 -6.40
CA THR A 103 -65.59 9.15 -5.37
C THR A 103 -66.06 9.76 -4.05
N THR A 104 -67.06 9.15 -3.40
CA THR A 104 -67.51 9.55 -2.05
C THR A 104 -66.52 9.03 -1.01
N GLY A 105 -65.98 9.90 -0.16
CA GLY A 105 -64.96 9.55 0.83
C GLY A 105 -63.62 10.23 0.58
N THR A 106 -62.57 9.78 1.26
CA THR A 106 -61.17 10.14 0.96
C THR A 106 -60.66 9.28 -0.20
N ASP A 107 -60.02 9.91 -1.19
CA ASP A 107 -59.46 9.26 -2.38
C ASP A 107 -58.17 9.97 -2.81
N LEU A 108 -57.03 9.39 -2.45
CA LEU A 108 -55.71 9.88 -2.86
C LEU A 108 -55.35 9.32 -4.25
N ALA A 109 -54.62 10.10 -5.05
CA ALA A 109 -54.14 9.65 -6.34
C ALA A 109 -52.77 10.24 -6.65
N VAL A 110 -51.94 9.50 -7.38
CA VAL A 110 -50.69 10.02 -7.96
C VAL A 110 -50.81 10.06 -9.48
N LEU A 111 -50.47 11.20 -10.07
CA LEU A 111 -50.65 11.47 -11.49
C LEU A 111 -49.43 12.20 -12.07
N ASN A 112 -49.36 12.27 -13.40
CA ASN A 112 -48.46 13.14 -14.15
C ASN A 112 -46.96 13.04 -13.78
N LEU A 113 -46.44 11.82 -13.57
CA LEU A 113 -45.01 11.61 -13.38
C LEU A 113 -44.24 12.04 -14.64
N ARG A 114 -43.49 13.14 -14.52
CA ARG A 114 -42.88 13.85 -15.66
C ARG A 114 -41.62 14.60 -15.25
N ALA A 115 -40.77 14.95 -16.22
CA ALA A 115 -39.66 15.88 -16.01
C ALA A 115 -39.98 17.19 -16.76
N PRO A 116 -40.65 18.17 -16.13
CA PRO A 116 -41.32 19.25 -16.82
C PRO A 116 -40.39 20.22 -17.56
N ASN A 117 -39.12 20.31 -17.14
CA ASN A 117 -38.12 21.23 -17.69
C ASN A 117 -36.92 20.52 -18.31
N ASN A 118 -37.00 19.20 -18.50
CA ASN A 118 -35.89 18.38 -18.97
C ASN A 118 -36.30 17.64 -20.25
N THR A 119 -35.35 17.47 -21.17
CA THR A 119 -35.53 16.67 -22.37
C THR A 119 -34.72 15.39 -22.20
N GLU A 120 -35.35 14.24 -22.45
CA GLU A 120 -34.66 12.95 -22.45
C GLU A 120 -33.87 12.78 -23.77
N PRO A 121 -32.66 12.20 -23.77
CA PRO A 121 -31.97 11.67 -22.59
C PRO A 121 -31.45 12.77 -21.66
N PHE A 122 -31.54 12.53 -20.36
CA PHE A 122 -31.05 13.43 -19.33
C PHE A 122 -29.53 13.39 -19.22
N PRO A 123 -28.86 14.54 -18.97
CA PRO A 123 -27.42 14.55 -18.76
C PRO A 123 -27.02 13.79 -17.50
N ASN A 124 -25.88 13.11 -17.55
CA ASN A 124 -25.27 12.46 -16.40
C ASN A 124 -24.62 13.51 -15.46
N MET A 125 -24.38 13.12 -14.20
CA MET A 125 -23.71 13.94 -13.17
C MET A 125 -24.34 15.33 -12.96
N THR A 126 -25.59 15.51 -13.39
CA THR A 126 -26.36 16.75 -13.30
C THR A 126 -27.69 16.44 -12.63
N SER A 127 -28.10 17.29 -11.70
CA SER A 127 -29.37 17.12 -11.00
C SER A 127 -30.56 17.41 -11.92
N VAL A 128 -31.45 16.43 -12.05
CA VAL A 128 -32.63 16.42 -12.91
C VAL A 128 -33.87 16.33 -12.06
N GLN A 129 -34.77 17.31 -12.21
CA GLN A 129 -36.05 17.32 -11.52
C GLN A 129 -37.10 16.47 -12.25
N ILE A 130 -37.64 15.50 -11.53
CA ILE A 130 -38.83 14.71 -11.87
C ILE A 130 -39.95 15.10 -10.89
N SER A 131 -41.15 15.32 -11.40
CA SER A 131 -42.31 15.76 -10.62
C SER A 131 -43.47 14.78 -10.76
N ALA A 132 -44.19 14.56 -9.68
CA ALA A 132 -45.48 13.85 -9.64
C ALA A 132 -46.53 14.71 -8.94
N ASP A 133 -47.76 14.68 -9.43
CA ASP A 133 -48.88 15.40 -8.82
C ASP A 133 -49.64 14.44 -7.92
N ILE A 134 -49.83 14.81 -6.65
CA ILE A 134 -50.57 14.05 -5.65
C ILE A 134 -51.88 14.78 -5.41
N VAL A 135 -53.01 14.10 -5.62
CA VAL A 135 -54.33 14.73 -5.75
C VAL A 135 -55.32 14.09 -4.80
N ASN A 136 -56.16 14.91 -4.15
CA ASN A 136 -57.36 14.44 -3.47
C ASN A 136 -58.53 14.41 -4.47
N ARG A 137 -58.88 13.21 -4.94
CA ARG A 137 -60.03 12.93 -5.82
C ARG A 137 -61.31 12.58 -5.05
N GLY A 138 -61.22 12.57 -3.72
CA GLY A 138 -62.33 12.26 -2.84
C GLY A 138 -63.21 13.47 -2.56
N SER A 139 -64.40 13.23 -2.03
CA SER A 139 -65.29 14.27 -1.51
C SER A 139 -64.90 14.76 -0.11
N THR A 140 -63.95 14.12 0.57
CA THR A 140 -63.54 14.41 1.95
C THR A 140 -62.14 15.03 1.99
N GLN A 141 -61.92 16.00 2.88
CA GLN A 141 -60.60 16.59 3.13
C GLN A 141 -59.62 15.53 3.66
N ILE A 142 -58.39 15.54 3.15
CA ILE A 142 -57.27 14.70 3.60
C ILE A 142 -56.31 15.56 4.42
N THR A 143 -55.88 15.05 5.58
CA THR A 143 -54.87 15.69 6.44
C THR A 143 -53.64 14.79 6.51
N GLY A 144 -52.67 15.11 5.66
CA GLY A 144 -51.42 14.39 5.49
C GLY A 144 -51.54 13.10 4.67
N PHE A 145 -50.39 12.64 4.18
CA PHE A 145 -50.22 11.37 3.48
C PHE A 145 -48.78 10.90 3.64
N HIS A 146 -48.51 9.66 3.25
CA HIS A 146 -47.17 9.10 3.14
C HIS A 146 -46.84 8.82 1.68
N TYR A 147 -45.57 8.86 1.33
CA TYR A 147 -45.09 8.43 0.02
C TYR A 147 -43.82 7.60 0.12
N SER A 148 -43.62 6.75 -0.88
CA SER A 148 -42.36 6.07 -1.17
C SER A 148 -42.00 6.26 -2.64
N VAL A 149 -40.71 6.42 -2.91
CA VAL A 149 -40.15 6.50 -4.27
C VAL A 149 -39.24 5.31 -4.47
N TYR A 150 -39.39 4.65 -5.62
CA TYR A 150 -38.55 3.54 -6.04
C TYR A 150 -37.88 3.85 -7.38
N MET A 151 -36.66 3.36 -7.56
CA MET A 151 -35.93 3.37 -8.83
C MET A 151 -35.59 1.93 -9.19
N ASP A 152 -36.05 1.46 -10.35
CA ASP A 152 -35.86 0.07 -10.81
C ASP A 152 -36.28 -0.99 -9.77
N GLY A 153 -37.29 -0.66 -8.95
CA GLY A 153 -37.79 -1.52 -7.88
C GLY A 153 -37.12 -1.30 -6.52
N ASN A 154 -35.99 -0.58 -6.46
CA ASN A 154 -35.26 -0.29 -5.23
C ASN A 154 -35.82 0.94 -4.51
N LEU A 155 -36.01 0.82 -3.18
CA LEU A 155 -36.57 1.90 -2.37
C LEU A 155 -35.54 3.03 -2.18
N MET A 156 -35.83 4.21 -2.76
CA MET A 156 -34.96 5.39 -2.65
C MET A 156 -35.30 6.22 -1.41
N THR A 157 -36.58 6.40 -1.11
CA THR A 157 -37.02 7.14 0.07
C THR A 157 -38.45 6.79 0.48
N SER A 158 -38.78 7.01 1.75
CA SER A 158 -40.14 6.94 2.27
C SER A 158 -40.34 8.02 3.33
N LYS A 159 -41.38 8.86 3.20
CA LYS A 159 -41.63 10.00 4.10
C LYS A 159 -43.12 10.22 4.37
N ALA A 160 -43.41 10.79 5.53
CA ALA A 160 -44.72 11.37 5.86
C ALA A 160 -44.75 12.86 5.46
N VAL A 161 -45.89 13.32 4.94
CA VAL A 161 -46.14 14.70 4.54
C VAL A 161 -47.32 15.24 5.32
N SER A 162 -47.14 16.38 5.97
CA SER A 162 -48.18 17.07 6.73
C SER A 162 -48.74 18.22 5.91
N VAL A 163 -49.85 17.97 5.20
CA VAL A 163 -50.55 18.97 4.37
C VAL A 163 -52.07 18.77 4.47
N THR A 164 -52.84 19.83 4.29
CA THR A 164 -54.31 19.73 4.22
C THR A 164 -54.77 19.84 2.77
N MET A 165 -55.36 18.77 2.24
CA MET A 165 -55.83 18.69 0.86
C MET A 165 -57.36 18.63 0.84
N ASN A 166 -58.00 19.76 0.48
CA ASN A 166 -59.44 19.78 0.20
C ASN A 166 -59.76 18.93 -1.05
N PRO A 167 -61.03 18.52 -1.25
CA PRO A 167 -61.46 17.89 -2.49
C PRO A 167 -60.98 18.68 -3.73
N ASN A 168 -60.38 17.97 -4.68
CA ASN A 168 -59.79 18.50 -5.92
C ASN A 168 -58.51 19.34 -5.75
N ASN A 169 -57.92 19.40 -4.55
CA ASN A 169 -56.60 19.99 -4.38
C ASN A 169 -55.51 19.00 -4.81
N ALA A 170 -54.40 19.57 -5.30
CA ALA A 170 -53.20 18.83 -5.65
C ALA A 170 -51.98 19.47 -4.97
N VAL A 171 -50.97 18.64 -4.70
CA VAL A 171 -49.61 19.06 -4.36
C VAL A 171 -48.65 18.45 -5.35
N THR A 172 -47.53 19.12 -5.64
CA THR A 172 -46.49 18.58 -6.50
C THR A 172 -45.34 18.06 -5.64
N LEU A 173 -45.02 16.78 -5.80
CA LEU A 173 -43.81 16.16 -5.27
C LEU A 173 -42.70 16.32 -6.31
N ASN A 174 -41.66 17.08 -5.97
CA ASN A 174 -40.47 17.24 -6.79
C ASN A 174 -39.35 16.35 -6.24
N LEU A 175 -38.76 15.58 -7.14
CA LEU A 175 -37.70 14.60 -6.91
C LEU A 175 -36.49 15.01 -7.74
N ASN A 176 -35.38 15.37 -7.10
CA ASN A 176 -34.16 15.75 -7.79
C ASN A 176 -33.22 14.53 -7.82
N PHE A 177 -32.88 14.06 -9.02
CA PHE A 177 -32.01 12.91 -9.23
C PHE A 177 -30.71 13.31 -9.91
N THR A 178 -29.58 12.80 -9.44
CA THR A 178 -28.29 12.87 -10.14
C THR A 178 -27.85 11.45 -10.50
N SER A 179 -27.65 11.16 -11.78
CA SER A 179 -27.22 9.83 -12.22
C SER A 179 -25.72 9.72 -12.40
N LYS A 180 -25.14 8.67 -11.82
CA LYS A 180 -23.77 8.21 -12.06
C LYS A 180 -23.69 7.08 -13.07
N VAL A 181 -24.82 6.73 -13.69
CA VAL A 181 -24.93 5.72 -14.75
C VAL A 181 -25.87 6.18 -15.84
N GLY A 182 -25.66 5.67 -17.06
CA GLY A 182 -26.53 5.95 -18.19
C GLY A 182 -27.70 4.99 -18.28
N GLY A 183 -28.53 5.17 -19.32
CA GLY A 183 -29.55 4.20 -19.68
C GLY A 183 -30.95 4.55 -19.21
N THR A 184 -31.83 3.55 -19.17
CA THR A 184 -33.26 3.73 -18.87
C THR A 184 -33.59 3.21 -17.49
N HIS A 185 -34.10 4.09 -16.63
CA HIS A 185 -34.49 3.75 -15.27
C HIS A 185 -35.97 4.05 -15.03
N THR A 186 -36.62 3.18 -14.26
CA THR A 186 -38.04 3.25 -13.96
C THR A 186 -38.27 3.83 -12.58
N VAL A 187 -38.85 5.03 -12.54
CA VAL A 187 -39.29 5.66 -11.31
C VAL A 187 -40.71 5.18 -11.00
N LEU A 188 -40.95 4.79 -9.75
CA LEU A 188 -42.28 4.52 -9.21
C LEU A 188 -42.51 5.37 -7.97
N VAL A 189 -43.65 6.06 -7.93
CA VAL A 189 -44.13 6.79 -6.76
C VAL A 189 -45.37 6.09 -6.24
N SER A 190 -45.34 5.74 -4.95
CA SER A 190 -46.46 5.15 -4.23
C SER A 190 -46.87 6.06 -3.08
N VAL A 191 -48.17 6.26 -2.86
CA VAL A 191 -48.70 7.06 -1.76
C VAL A 191 -49.75 6.30 -0.96
N TRP A 192 -49.92 6.65 0.31
CA TRP A 192 -50.99 6.10 1.13
C TRP A 192 -51.43 7.08 2.21
N LEU A 193 -52.66 6.91 2.69
CA LEU A 193 -53.20 7.71 3.78
C LEU A 193 -52.61 7.25 5.14
N PRO A 194 -52.56 8.14 6.15
CA PRO A 194 -52.14 7.77 7.49
C PRO A 194 -53.01 6.69 8.12
N ASP A 195 -52.44 5.94 9.06
CA ASP A 195 -53.14 4.88 9.78
C ASP A 195 -54.47 5.36 10.38
N GLY A 196 -55.52 4.57 10.20
CA GLY A 196 -56.87 4.88 10.69
C GLY A 196 -57.72 5.74 9.75
N VAL A 197 -57.17 6.22 8.63
CA VAL A 197 -57.95 6.86 7.56
C VAL A 197 -58.30 5.84 6.48
N THR A 198 -59.59 5.73 6.12
CA THR A 198 -60.03 4.77 5.11
C THR A 198 -59.87 5.34 3.70
N GLU A 199 -59.01 4.72 2.89
CA GLU A 199 -58.89 5.03 1.47
C GLU A 199 -60.00 4.32 0.68
N THR A 200 -60.74 5.06 -0.14
CA THR A 200 -61.85 4.51 -0.94
C THR A 200 -61.35 3.81 -2.20
N SER A 201 -60.19 4.21 -2.73
CA SER A 201 -59.55 3.56 -3.88
C SER A 201 -58.02 3.57 -3.73
N THR A 202 -57.41 2.38 -3.72
CA THR A 202 -55.95 2.25 -3.68
C THR A 202 -55.34 2.00 -5.07
N ALA A 203 -56.16 1.81 -6.11
CA ALA A 203 -55.69 1.45 -7.45
C ALA A 203 -54.96 2.61 -8.18
N ASN A 204 -55.16 3.83 -7.72
CA ASN A 204 -54.62 5.09 -8.24
C ASN A 204 -53.53 5.69 -7.32
N ASN A 205 -53.12 4.95 -6.29
CA ASN A 205 -52.10 5.36 -5.34
C ASN A 205 -50.67 5.15 -5.86
N THR A 206 -50.51 4.64 -7.07
CA THR A 206 -49.20 4.42 -7.68
C THR A 206 -49.14 4.99 -9.08
N VAL A 207 -47.98 5.53 -9.44
CA VAL A 207 -47.64 5.91 -10.81
C VAL A 207 -46.22 5.48 -11.08
N SER A 208 -45.95 5.00 -12.30
CA SER A 208 -44.61 4.62 -12.72
C SER A 208 -44.35 5.07 -14.15
N ARG A 209 -43.11 5.46 -14.41
CA ARG A 209 -42.63 5.87 -15.73
C ARG A 209 -41.13 5.63 -15.82
N SER A 210 -40.69 5.15 -16.98
CA SER A 210 -39.28 5.07 -17.33
C SER A 210 -38.78 6.40 -17.90
N PHE A 211 -37.59 6.79 -17.49
CA PHE A 211 -36.86 7.97 -17.95
C PHE A 211 -35.49 7.54 -18.45
N ARG A 212 -35.00 8.20 -19.51
CA ARG A 212 -33.69 7.90 -20.10
C ARG A 212 -32.64 8.94 -19.71
N TRP A 213 -31.48 8.48 -19.26
CA TRP A 213 -30.21 9.22 -19.15
C TRP A 213 -29.30 8.91 -20.35
N GLU A 214 -28.36 9.81 -20.63
CA GLU A 214 -27.38 9.63 -21.70
C GLU A 214 -26.54 8.37 -21.46
N ASP A 215 -26.28 7.62 -22.53
CA ASP A 215 -25.41 6.45 -22.45
C ASP A 215 -23.97 6.88 -22.11
N CYS A 216 -23.29 6.17 -21.22
CA CYS A 216 -21.98 6.60 -20.70
C CYS A 216 -21.06 5.44 -20.34
N VAL A 217 -19.76 5.76 -20.22
CA VAL A 217 -18.78 4.96 -19.48
C VAL A 217 -18.80 5.42 -18.03
N SER A 218 -18.81 4.48 -17.08
CA SER A 218 -18.64 4.78 -15.64
C SER A 218 -17.71 3.73 -15.05
N LEU A 219 -16.42 4.03 -14.99
CA LEU A 219 -15.43 3.18 -14.38
C LEU A 219 -15.37 3.46 -12.88
N ARG A 220 -15.10 2.43 -12.07
CA ARG A 220 -14.93 2.57 -10.62
C ARG A 220 -13.98 1.51 -10.11
N VAL A 221 -12.99 1.91 -9.33
CA VAL A 221 -12.15 0.96 -8.59
C VAL A 221 -12.89 0.53 -7.32
N LEU A 222 -13.21 -0.74 -7.22
CA LEU A 222 -13.93 -1.31 -6.09
C LEU A 222 -12.99 -1.69 -4.94
N SER A 223 -11.83 -2.26 -5.26
CA SER A 223 -10.85 -2.73 -4.25
C SER A 223 -9.44 -2.89 -4.82
N LEU A 224 -8.46 -2.86 -3.92
CA LEU A 224 -7.06 -3.26 -4.13
C LEU A 224 -6.60 -3.99 -2.86
N GLU A 225 -6.42 -5.30 -2.97
CA GLU A 225 -6.19 -6.21 -1.85
C GLU A 225 -4.94 -7.05 -2.08
N SER A 226 -4.31 -7.49 -0.99
CA SER A 226 -3.33 -8.59 -1.00
C SER A 226 -3.95 -9.78 -0.27
N PRO A 227 -4.08 -10.96 -0.91
CA PRO A 227 -4.55 -12.17 -0.24
C PRO A 227 -3.57 -12.64 0.86
N GLU A 228 -2.33 -12.18 0.82
CA GLU A 228 -1.26 -12.51 1.79
C GLU A 228 -1.29 -11.59 3.03
N GLY A 229 -2.05 -10.48 2.97
CA GLY A 229 -2.16 -9.48 4.03
C GLY A 229 -1.30 -8.24 3.80
N ASP A 230 -1.16 -7.44 4.86
CA ASP A 230 -0.53 -6.11 4.79
C ASP A 230 0.96 -6.11 5.14
N VAL A 231 1.52 -7.27 5.52
CA VAL A 231 2.93 -7.43 5.89
C VAL A 231 3.51 -8.52 5.01
N LEU A 232 4.41 -8.15 4.10
CA LEU A 232 4.96 -9.00 3.04
C LEU A 232 6.49 -8.97 3.06
N GLU A 233 7.15 -9.97 2.51
CA GLU A 233 8.61 -10.08 2.56
C GLU A 233 9.28 -9.52 1.29
N SER A 234 10.41 -8.82 1.45
CA SER A 234 11.24 -8.49 0.31
C SER A 234 11.71 -9.76 -0.42
N ASN A 235 12.11 -9.61 -1.68
CA ASN A 235 12.71 -10.65 -2.53
C ASN A 235 11.84 -11.87 -2.87
N THR A 236 10.56 -11.84 -2.52
CA THR A 236 9.58 -12.84 -2.97
C THR A 236 8.50 -12.19 -3.85
N ASN A 237 7.82 -13.00 -4.66
CA ASN A 237 6.72 -12.51 -5.49
C ASN A 237 5.44 -12.52 -4.67
N HIS A 238 4.71 -11.42 -4.68
CA HIS A 238 3.45 -11.25 -3.99
C HIS A 238 2.32 -10.95 -4.95
N GLU A 239 1.16 -11.55 -4.67
CA GLU A 239 -0.05 -11.31 -5.44
C GLU A 239 -0.84 -10.13 -4.88
N PHE A 240 -1.41 -9.33 -5.77
CA PHE A 240 -2.37 -8.30 -5.46
C PHE A 240 -3.57 -8.44 -6.39
N GLU A 241 -4.76 -8.27 -5.83
CA GLU A 241 -6.03 -8.34 -6.54
C GLU A 241 -6.68 -6.97 -6.59
N ALA A 242 -6.98 -6.47 -7.78
CA ALA A 242 -7.76 -5.27 -7.96
C ALA A 242 -9.07 -5.57 -8.69
N ARG A 243 -10.17 -4.96 -8.25
CA ARG A 243 -11.49 -5.11 -8.86
C ARG A 243 -11.95 -3.78 -9.41
N ILE A 244 -12.28 -3.74 -10.69
CA ILE A 244 -12.68 -2.51 -11.39
C ILE A 244 -14.00 -2.78 -12.10
N ALA A 245 -15.03 -2.00 -11.82
CA ALA A 245 -16.32 -2.10 -12.47
C ALA A 245 -16.46 -1.09 -13.61
N ASN A 246 -17.13 -1.48 -14.69
CA ASN A 246 -17.79 -0.53 -15.59
C ASN A 246 -19.30 -0.56 -15.32
N LEU A 247 -19.78 0.40 -14.54
CA LEU A 247 -21.17 0.59 -14.18
C LEU A 247 -21.99 1.26 -15.31
N GLY A 248 -21.30 1.76 -16.33
CA GLY A 248 -21.91 2.46 -17.46
C GLY A 248 -22.62 1.54 -18.45
N THR A 249 -23.29 2.16 -19.42
CA THR A 249 -23.98 1.46 -20.51
C THR A 249 -23.15 1.33 -21.78
N LEU A 250 -21.99 2.01 -21.85
CA LEU A 250 -21.04 1.93 -22.95
C LEU A 250 -19.78 1.18 -22.51
N PRO A 251 -19.19 0.35 -23.41
CA PRO A 251 -17.88 -0.21 -23.16
C PRO A 251 -16.80 0.89 -23.19
N ALA A 252 -15.72 0.67 -22.45
CA ALA A 252 -14.50 1.46 -22.55
C ALA A 252 -13.38 0.58 -23.09
N GLU A 253 -12.77 0.97 -24.20
CA GLU A 253 -11.73 0.18 -24.88
C GLU A 253 -10.36 0.86 -24.70
N ASP A 254 -9.30 0.04 -24.64
CA ASP A 254 -7.90 0.47 -24.57
C ASP A 254 -7.62 1.46 -23.42
N VAL A 255 -8.22 1.23 -22.25
CA VAL A 255 -8.12 2.14 -21.11
C VAL A 255 -6.83 1.91 -20.33
N PRO A 256 -5.99 2.93 -20.13
CA PRO A 256 -4.76 2.78 -19.36
C PRO A 256 -5.04 2.55 -17.87
N VAL A 257 -4.36 1.58 -17.28
CA VAL A 257 -4.37 1.26 -15.85
C VAL A 257 -2.94 1.33 -15.34
N GLN A 258 -2.69 2.31 -14.47
CA GLN A 258 -1.40 2.56 -13.83
C GLN A 258 -1.33 1.87 -12.47
N ILE A 259 -0.25 1.13 -12.23
CA ILE A 259 0.11 0.63 -10.90
C ILE A 259 1.19 1.55 -10.33
N LEU A 260 0.99 2.00 -9.10
CA LEU A 260 1.84 2.97 -8.41
C LEU A 260 2.44 2.35 -7.15
N ASN A 261 3.71 2.63 -6.88
CA ASN A 261 4.37 2.39 -5.61
C ASN A 261 4.74 3.75 -5.00
N THR A 262 4.09 4.12 -3.90
CA THR A 262 4.31 5.39 -3.20
C THR A 262 4.21 6.59 -4.15
N GLY A 263 3.18 6.56 -5.01
CA GLY A 263 2.87 7.61 -5.98
C GLY A 263 3.70 7.58 -7.28
N ARG A 264 4.65 6.65 -7.42
CA ARG A 264 5.46 6.50 -8.64
C ARG A 264 5.00 5.29 -9.45
N GLU A 265 4.79 5.48 -10.75
CA GLU A 265 4.41 4.39 -11.66
C GLU A 265 5.47 3.27 -11.68
N ILE A 266 5.03 2.04 -11.41
CA ILE A 266 5.81 0.81 -11.55
C ILE A 266 5.47 0.02 -12.80
N GLY A 267 4.29 0.27 -13.38
CA GLY A 267 3.87 -0.31 -14.64
C GLY A 267 2.52 0.23 -15.08
N THR A 268 2.27 0.10 -16.37
CA THR A 268 1.00 0.47 -17.02
C THR A 268 0.60 -0.62 -17.98
N THR A 269 -0.69 -0.90 -18.04
CA THR A 269 -1.29 -1.80 -19.02
C THR A 269 -2.59 -1.19 -19.53
N ASN A 270 -3.01 -1.54 -20.75
CA ASN A 270 -4.31 -1.15 -21.28
C ASN A 270 -5.29 -2.31 -21.14
N ILE A 271 -6.53 -2.00 -20.75
CA ILE A 271 -7.58 -2.98 -20.49
C ILE A 271 -8.86 -2.51 -21.17
N ASP A 272 -9.60 -3.45 -21.75
CA ASP A 272 -10.97 -3.23 -22.19
C ASP A 272 -11.92 -3.52 -21.03
N PHE A 273 -12.84 -2.60 -20.77
CA PHE A 273 -13.87 -2.71 -19.74
C PHE A 273 -15.25 -2.76 -20.39
N PRO A 274 -15.81 -3.95 -20.66
CA PRO A 274 -17.15 -4.08 -21.19
C PRO A 274 -18.20 -3.48 -20.24
N ALA A 275 -19.25 -2.90 -20.80
CA ALA A 275 -20.36 -2.34 -20.02
C ALA A 275 -21.01 -3.40 -19.11
N GLY A 276 -21.29 -3.04 -17.87
CA GLY A 276 -22.00 -3.90 -16.93
C GLY A 276 -21.16 -5.05 -16.37
N LYS A 277 -19.83 -4.95 -16.41
CA LYS A 277 -18.90 -6.00 -15.96
C LYS A 277 -17.92 -5.51 -14.90
N ILE A 278 -17.30 -6.47 -14.23
CA ILE A 278 -16.16 -6.27 -13.34
C ILE A 278 -14.94 -6.94 -14.00
N ALA A 279 -13.85 -6.19 -14.12
CA ALA A 279 -12.53 -6.74 -14.40
C ALA A 279 -11.83 -7.05 -13.07
N ASN A 280 -11.45 -8.32 -12.90
CA ASN A 280 -10.65 -8.79 -11.78
C ASN A 280 -9.20 -8.92 -12.27
N LEU A 281 -8.32 -8.07 -11.73
CA LEU A 281 -6.92 -7.97 -12.07
C LEU A 281 -6.11 -8.73 -11.03
N SER A 282 -5.23 -9.64 -11.47
CA SER A 282 -4.20 -10.25 -10.64
C SER A 282 -2.84 -9.67 -11.04
N ILE A 283 -2.15 -9.08 -10.08
CA ILE A 283 -0.92 -8.31 -10.25
C ILE A 283 0.15 -8.98 -9.37
N GLN A 284 1.23 -9.47 -9.99
CA GLN A 284 2.35 -10.05 -9.25
C GLN A 284 3.47 -9.02 -9.14
N LEU A 285 3.84 -8.64 -7.91
CA LEU A 285 4.90 -7.68 -7.63
C LEU A 285 6.04 -8.32 -6.83
N ASN A 286 7.27 -7.90 -7.11
CA ASN A 286 8.44 -8.21 -6.28
C ASN A 286 9.01 -6.91 -5.74
N PHE A 287 9.23 -6.86 -4.43
CA PHE A 287 9.89 -5.75 -3.75
C PHE A 287 11.32 -6.14 -3.45
N ASP A 288 12.30 -5.32 -3.85
CA ASP A 288 13.71 -5.67 -3.64
C ASP A 288 14.21 -5.34 -2.23
N ARG A 289 13.46 -4.55 -1.46
CA ARG A 289 13.88 -4.12 -0.12
C ARG A 289 12.76 -3.88 0.87
N GLN A 290 13.11 -3.87 2.16
CA GLN A 290 12.25 -3.45 3.26
C GLN A 290 11.87 -1.97 3.16
N GLN A 291 10.58 -1.68 3.34
CA GLN A 291 10.01 -0.33 3.21
C GLN A 291 8.52 -0.33 3.54
N GLU A 292 7.97 0.84 3.87
CA GLU A 292 6.52 1.07 3.79
C GLU A 292 6.13 1.49 2.37
N VAL A 293 5.11 0.85 1.83
CA VAL A 293 4.60 1.07 0.47
C VAL A 293 3.19 1.60 0.55
N ASN A 294 2.89 2.67 -0.18
CA ASN A 294 1.51 3.01 -0.53
C ASN A 294 1.23 2.52 -1.96
N LEU A 295 0.77 1.28 -2.09
CA LEU A 295 0.48 0.66 -3.37
C LEU A 295 -0.81 1.25 -3.92
N GLY A 296 -0.77 1.79 -5.12
CA GLY A 296 -1.91 2.43 -5.77
C GLY A 296 -2.26 1.82 -7.11
N ILE A 297 -3.52 1.93 -7.47
CA ILE A 297 -4.02 1.70 -8.83
C ILE A 297 -4.80 2.93 -9.28
N VAL A 298 -4.56 3.38 -10.51
CA VAL A 298 -5.29 4.48 -11.14
C VAL A 298 -5.75 4.03 -12.52
N VAL A 299 -7.05 4.06 -12.72
CA VAL A 299 -7.71 3.71 -13.99
C VAL A 299 -7.99 4.98 -14.77
N ASP A 300 -7.77 4.94 -16.07
CA ASP A 300 -7.94 6.07 -16.98
C ASP A 300 -7.29 7.40 -16.48
N PRO A 301 -6.00 7.39 -16.07
CA PRO A 301 -5.33 8.60 -15.57
C PRO A 301 -5.31 9.76 -16.57
N ASN A 302 -5.44 9.44 -17.87
CA ASN A 302 -5.43 10.41 -18.96
C ASN A 302 -6.85 10.84 -19.40
N GLN A 303 -7.90 10.31 -18.77
CA GLN A 303 -9.31 10.60 -19.07
C GLN A 303 -9.67 10.40 -20.56
N VAL A 304 -9.18 9.31 -21.16
CA VAL A 304 -9.40 8.99 -22.57
C VAL A 304 -10.67 8.15 -22.80
N SER A 305 -11.19 7.49 -21.77
CA SER A 305 -12.35 6.60 -21.89
C SER A 305 -13.69 7.34 -22.02
N GLY A 306 -13.73 8.62 -21.64
CA GLY A 306 -14.98 9.36 -21.51
C GLY A 306 -15.78 8.99 -20.25
N ASP A 307 -15.11 8.40 -19.25
CA ASP A 307 -15.66 8.15 -17.93
C ASP A 307 -16.27 9.43 -17.30
N ILE A 308 -17.47 9.29 -16.73
CA ILE A 308 -18.25 10.42 -16.24
C ILE A 308 -17.91 10.83 -14.81
N ASP A 309 -17.26 9.97 -14.02
CA ASP A 309 -16.86 10.26 -12.65
C ASP A 309 -15.40 9.82 -12.39
N PRO A 310 -14.39 10.55 -12.88
CA PRO A 310 -12.99 10.16 -12.72
C PRO A 310 -12.50 10.18 -11.26
N SER A 311 -13.35 10.58 -10.30
CA SER A 311 -12.97 10.70 -8.89
C SER A 311 -12.94 9.37 -8.14
N ASP A 312 -13.57 8.31 -8.67
CA ASP A 312 -13.60 6.97 -8.07
C ASP A 312 -12.80 5.91 -8.86
N ASN A 313 -11.97 6.37 -9.81
CA ASN A 313 -11.05 5.56 -10.61
C ASN A 313 -9.73 5.22 -9.93
N SER A 314 -9.60 5.38 -8.62
CA SER A 314 -8.35 5.07 -7.92
C SER A 314 -8.58 4.44 -6.56
N ALA A 315 -7.67 3.54 -6.20
CA ALA A 315 -7.55 3.00 -4.86
C ALA A 315 -6.08 2.93 -4.45
N ALA A 316 -5.81 3.00 -3.16
CA ALA A 316 -4.47 2.84 -2.63
C ALA A 316 -4.52 2.15 -1.27
N ARG A 317 -3.43 1.45 -0.94
CA ARG A 317 -3.30 0.67 0.29
C ARG A 317 -1.89 0.74 0.83
N MET A 318 -1.78 0.85 2.15
CA MET A 318 -0.51 0.75 2.86
C MET A 318 -0.13 -0.72 3.04
N ILE A 319 1.10 -1.07 2.67
CA ILE A 319 1.71 -2.39 2.83
C ILE A 319 3.07 -2.18 3.52
N GLU A 320 3.37 -2.99 4.51
CA GLU A 320 4.69 -3.09 5.11
C GLU A 320 5.46 -4.20 4.39
N ILE A 321 6.55 -3.84 3.71
CA ILE A 321 7.51 -4.81 3.20
C ILE A 321 8.57 -5.00 4.27
N THR A 322 8.67 -6.19 4.84
CA THR A 322 9.71 -6.59 5.80
C THR A 322 10.92 -7.15 5.06
N TYR A 323 11.99 -7.40 5.81
CA TYR A 323 13.13 -8.17 5.30
C TYR A 323 12.71 -9.61 4.94
N ASP A 324 13.45 -10.23 4.02
CA ASP A 324 13.32 -11.63 3.69
C ASP A 324 13.56 -12.53 4.91
N LEU A 325 12.74 -13.58 5.10
CA LEU A 325 12.88 -14.52 6.22
C LEU A 325 13.84 -15.68 5.94
N GLU A 326 14.72 -15.59 4.94
CA GLU A 326 15.80 -16.57 4.72
C GLU A 326 16.88 -16.45 5.82
N ASP A 327 16.51 -16.86 7.04
CA ASP A 327 17.36 -16.82 8.22
C ASP A 327 18.36 -17.97 8.21
N TRP A 328 19.65 -17.63 8.32
CA TRP A 328 20.63 -18.49 9.00
C TRP A 328 21.31 -17.77 10.17
N ALA A 329 20.63 -16.83 10.81
CA ALA A 329 21.22 -16.06 11.91
C ALA A 329 21.40 -16.88 13.20
N GLY A 330 22.57 -16.73 13.81
CA GLY A 330 22.85 -17.07 15.21
C GLY A 330 22.90 -18.55 15.58
N ARG A 331 24.13 -19.03 15.79
CA ARG A 331 24.41 -20.42 16.13
C ARG A 331 25.13 -20.58 17.47
N TRP A 332 25.36 -19.52 18.22
CA TRP A 332 25.99 -19.64 19.53
C TRP A 332 24.95 -19.98 20.59
N GLU A 333 25.31 -20.84 21.54
CA GLU A 333 24.48 -21.11 22.72
C GLU A 333 24.36 -19.86 23.62
N ASP A 334 25.46 -19.12 23.75
CA ASP A 334 25.53 -17.83 24.43
C ASP A 334 26.47 -16.89 23.64
N ALA A 335 25.89 -15.88 22.98
CA ALA A 335 26.63 -14.86 22.24
C ALA A 335 26.86 -13.57 23.06
N SER A 336 26.41 -13.51 24.32
CA SER A 336 26.36 -12.26 25.09
C SER A 336 27.73 -11.80 25.63
N ARG A 337 28.76 -12.64 25.52
CA ARG A 337 30.11 -12.40 26.08
C ARG A 337 31.23 -13.06 25.28
N LEU A 338 31.17 -12.98 23.96
CA LEU A 338 32.19 -13.56 23.10
C LEU A 338 33.54 -12.86 23.28
N GLU A 339 34.56 -13.61 23.69
CA GLU A 339 35.95 -13.13 23.72
C GLU A 339 36.62 -13.39 22.37
N VAL A 340 37.43 -12.43 21.92
CA VAL A 340 38.13 -12.45 20.63
C VAL A 340 39.63 -12.34 20.88
N GLN A 341 40.41 -13.24 20.30
CA GLN A 341 41.87 -13.13 20.24
C GLN A 341 42.31 -12.67 18.85
N VAL A 342 42.98 -11.53 18.80
CA VAL A 342 43.68 -11.04 17.60
C VAL A 342 45.13 -11.50 17.66
N HIS A 343 45.52 -12.37 16.72
CA HIS A 343 46.86 -12.94 16.67
C HIS A 343 47.91 -11.94 16.19
N GLN A 344 49.18 -12.20 16.51
CA GLN A 344 50.30 -11.30 16.21
C GLN A 344 50.39 -10.95 14.73
N SER A 345 50.08 -11.91 13.86
CA SER A 345 50.07 -11.71 12.42
C SER A 345 49.14 -10.58 11.99
N VAL A 346 47.97 -10.43 12.62
CA VAL A 346 47.03 -9.32 12.39
C VAL A 346 47.52 -8.03 13.02
N VAL A 347 48.21 -8.11 14.16
CA VAL A 347 48.85 -6.93 14.79
C VAL A 347 49.90 -6.32 13.87
N GLU A 348 50.73 -7.15 13.23
CA GLU A 348 51.70 -6.69 12.24
C GLU A 348 51.03 -6.13 10.99
N TYR A 349 49.93 -6.74 10.52
CA TYR A 349 49.11 -6.17 9.44
C TYR A 349 48.65 -4.74 9.78
N CYS A 350 48.09 -4.53 10.97
CA CYS A 350 47.61 -3.21 11.39
C CYS A 350 48.69 -2.12 11.50
N LYS A 351 49.99 -2.49 11.46
CA LYS A 351 51.11 -1.54 11.44
C LYS A 351 51.53 -1.14 10.01
N GLN A 352 51.05 -1.85 8.99
CA GLN A 352 51.41 -1.58 7.60
C GLN A 352 50.76 -0.29 7.11
N GLU A 353 51.46 0.43 6.23
CA GLU A 353 50.92 1.63 5.60
C GLU A 353 49.72 1.24 4.72
N GLY A 354 48.59 1.92 4.91
CA GLY A 354 47.34 1.63 4.21
C GLY A 354 46.41 0.64 4.93
N ALA A 355 46.87 -0.06 5.97
CA ALA A 355 46.01 -0.92 6.78
C ALA A 355 45.18 -0.12 7.80
N ILE A 356 44.03 -0.67 8.18
CA ILE A 356 43.31 -0.20 9.37
C ILE A 356 44.15 -0.40 10.65
N SER A 357 44.13 0.59 11.53
CA SER A 357 44.77 0.49 12.85
C SER A 357 44.10 -0.56 13.74
N SER A 358 44.79 -1.02 14.79
CA SER A 358 44.20 -1.92 15.78
C SER A 358 42.94 -1.35 16.44
N THR A 359 42.88 -0.02 16.65
CA THR A 359 41.66 0.63 17.15
C THR A 359 40.50 0.48 16.17
N GLN A 360 40.74 0.71 14.88
CA GLN A 360 39.72 0.56 13.85
C GLN A 360 39.30 -0.90 13.64
N LEU A 361 40.24 -1.85 13.79
CA LEU A 361 39.94 -3.29 13.80
C LEU A 361 39.00 -3.64 14.95
N THR A 362 39.33 -3.25 16.18
CA THR A 362 38.48 -3.46 17.37
C THR A 362 37.09 -2.85 17.18
N GLN A 363 37.00 -1.64 16.62
CA GLN A 363 35.72 -1.00 16.32
C GLN A 363 34.90 -1.80 15.31
N ALA A 364 35.53 -2.33 14.25
CA ALA A 364 34.83 -3.15 13.25
C ALA A 364 34.34 -4.49 13.82
N ILE A 365 35.10 -5.09 14.74
CA ILE A 365 34.71 -6.29 15.49
C ILE A 365 33.49 -6.00 16.36
N GLN A 366 33.56 -4.93 17.15
CA GLN A 366 32.53 -4.58 18.12
C GLN A 366 31.32 -3.84 17.51
N ALA A 367 31.28 -3.68 16.18
CA ALA A 367 30.17 -3.03 15.48
C ALA A 367 28.83 -3.73 15.73
N TRP A 368 28.84 -5.05 15.94
CA TRP A 368 27.64 -5.84 16.24
C TRP A 368 27.11 -5.68 17.68
N ASN A 369 27.87 -5.04 18.57
CA ASN A 369 27.47 -4.88 19.97
C ASN A 369 26.34 -3.84 20.09
N GLY A 370 25.35 -4.13 20.93
CA GLY A 370 24.24 -3.21 21.20
C GLY A 370 23.06 -3.29 20.23
N ILE A 371 23.13 -4.17 19.22
CA ILE A 371 21.98 -4.52 18.35
C ILE A 371 20.97 -5.37 19.13
N SER A 372 21.48 -6.37 19.85
CA SER A 372 20.71 -7.21 20.79
C SER A 372 21.48 -7.30 22.12
N ASP A 373 20.76 -7.28 23.24
CA ASP A 373 21.35 -7.45 24.58
C ASP A 373 22.01 -8.84 24.76
N ASN A 374 21.69 -9.79 23.90
CA ASN A 374 22.21 -11.16 23.92
C ASN A 374 23.41 -11.38 22.98
N VAL A 375 23.89 -10.34 22.29
CA VAL A 375 25.09 -10.38 21.43
C VAL A 375 26.11 -9.33 21.88
N SER A 376 27.32 -9.78 22.22
CA SER A 376 28.43 -8.88 22.51
C SER A 376 29.78 -9.55 22.34
N PHE A 377 30.67 -8.85 21.63
CA PHE A 377 32.10 -9.06 21.63
C PHE A 377 32.74 -8.31 22.81
N ASP A 378 32.65 -8.90 24.01
CA ASP A 378 32.99 -8.29 25.31
C ASP A 378 34.46 -7.88 25.39
N LYS A 379 35.38 -8.76 24.97
CA LYS A 379 36.82 -8.50 25.04
C LYS A 379 37.54 -8.85 23.75
N VAL A 380 38.22 -7.87 23.17
CA VAL A 380 39.17 -8.04 22.08
C VAL A 380 40.58 -8.00 22.65
N ARG A 381 41.25 -9.15 22.68
CA ARG A 381 42.59 -9.34 23.25
C ARG A 381 43.61 -9.45 22.12
N TYR A 382 44.61 -8.59 22.15
CA TYR A 382 45.73 -8.64 21.22
C TYR A 382 46.82 -9.55 21.79
N SER A 383 47.33 -10.48 20.98
CA SER A 383 48.42 -11.36 21.40
C SER A 383 49.63 -10.52 21.86
N PRO A 384 50.19 -10.79 23.05
CA PRO A 384 51.29 -10.00 23.61
C PRO A 384 52.68 -10.46 23.16
N THR A 385 52.80 -11.63 22.53
CA THR A 385 54.08 -12.27 22.22
C THR A 385 54.34 -12.32 20.72
N GLU A 386 55.45 -11.73 20.31
CA GLU A 386 56.05 -11.94 18.99
C GLU A 386 56.47 -13.40 18.84
N GLY A 387 56.02 -14.09 17.78
CA GLY A 387 56.72 -15.27 17.28
C GLY A 387 55.95 -16.58 17.11
N ASP A 388 54.76 -16.77 17.69
CA ASP A 388 53.94 -17.97 17.43
C ASP A 388 52.43 -17.67 17.55
N ASP A 389 51.63 -18.29 16.67
CA ASP A 389 50.15 -18.27 16.66
C ASP A 389 49.58 -19.10 17.83
N TYR A 390 49.92 -18.71 19.07
CA TYR A 390 49.42 -19.34 20.27
C TYR A 390 47.92 -19.11 20.41
N MET A 391 47.14 -20.18 20.42
CA MET A 391 45.70 -20.14 20.72
C MET A 391 45.49 -20.01 22.22
N MET A 392 44.96 -18.89 22.69
CA MET A 392 44.54 -18.75 24.07
C MET A 392 43.44 -19.77 24.37
N GLU A 393 43.70 -20.68 25.30
CA GLU A 393 42.68 -21.61 25.79
C GLU A 393 41.43 -20.83 26.24
N GLN A 394 40.25 -21.38 25.92
CA GLN A 394 38.93 -20.84 26.31
C GLN A 394 38.52 -19.53 25.62
N VAL A 395 39.32 -19.00 24.68
CA VAL A 395 38.85 -17.91 23.81
C VAL A 395 38.14 -18.53 22.60
N PRO A 396 36.86 -18.20 22.34
CA PRO A 396 36.10 -18.85 21.29
C PRO A 396 36.33 -18.27 19.89
N LEU A 397 36.79 -17.02 19.76
CA LEU A 397 37.03 -16.41 18.45
C LEU A 397 38.50 -16.04 18.24
N HIS A 398 39.04 -16.40 17.09
CA HIS A 398 40.43 -16.11 16.73
C HIS A 398 40.53 -15.43 15.37
N VAL A 399 41.34 -14.38 15.27
CA VAL A 399 41.58 -13.62 14.03
C VAL A 399 43.03 -13.76 13.61
N PHE A 400 43.25 -14.21 12.39
CA PHE A 400 44.56 -14.43 11.77
C PHE A 400 44.68 -13.68 10.46
N THR A 401 45.92 -13.45 10.01
CA THR A 401 46.17 -13.18 8.60
C THR A 401 46.39 -14.48 7.84
N TYR A 402 46.15 -14.44 6.55
CA TYR A 402 46.32 -15.56 5.65
C TYR A 402 46.68 -15.02 4.26
N GLU A 403 47.36 -15.84 3.45
CA GLU A 403 47.64 -15.54 2.05
C GLU A 403 46.83 -16.49 1.16
N ASP A 404 45.75 -16.00 0.55
CA ASP A 404 45.01 -16.73 -0.50
C ASP A 404 45.63 -16.41 -1.87
N PRO A 405 45.98 -17.42 -2.68
CA PRO A 405 46.32 -17.18 -4.09
C PRO A 405 45.14 -16.60 -4.89
N ASN A 406 43.90 -16.73 -4.42
CA ASN A 406 42.73 -16.10 -5.05
C ASN A 406 42.60 -14.63 -4.64
N ILE A 407 42.88 -13.74 -5.58
CA ILE A 407 42.85 -12.28 -5.39
C ILE A 407 41.47 -11.70 -5.05
N HIS A 408 40.40 -12.47 -5.23
CA HIS A 408 39.02 -12.03 -5.00
C HIS A 408 38.50 -12.31 -3.58
N VAL A 409 39.25 -13.07 -2.77
CA VAL A 409 38.89 -13.34 -1.38
C VAL A 409 39.53 -12.27 -0.50
N LEU A 410 38.74 -11.53 0.28
CA LEU A 410 39.22 -10.50 1.21
C LEU A 410 39.31 -11.03 2.65
N GLY A 411 38.40 -11.93 3.00
CA GLY A 411 38.32 -12.60 4.29
C GLY A 411 37.69 -13.97 4.15
N ARG A 412 37.83 -14.79 5.18
CA ARG A 412 37.12 -16.05 5.34
C ARG A 412 36.92 -16.37 6.80
N THR A 413 35.68 -16.63 7.18
CA THR A 413 35.33 -17.22 8.47
C THR A 413 35.15 -18.74 8.36
N ARG A 414 35.68 -19.46 9.35
CA ARG A 414 35.40 -20.88 9.61
C ARG A 414 34.77 -21.00 10.99
N VAL A 415 33.75 -21.82 11.11
CA VAL A 415 33.04 -22.05 12.36
C VAL A 415 33.12 -23.52 12.74
N PHE A 416 33.13 -23.77 14.05
CA PHE A 416 33.35 -25.09 14.60
C PHE A 416 32.32 -25.40 15.67
N LYS A 417 31.96 -26.68 15.76
CA LYS A 417 31.02 -27.23 16.74
C LYS A 417 31.67 -28.36 17.52
N LYS A 418 31.07 -28.75 18.64
CA LYS A 418 31.45 -29.99 19.34
C LYS A 418 30.90 -31.19 18.60
N ASP A 419 31.73 -32.21 18.42
CA ASP A 419 31.27 -33.53 18.02
C ASP A 419 30.45 -34.16 19.14
N VAL A 420 29.24 -34.64 18.81
CA VAL A 420 28.27 -35.19 19.77
C VAL A 420 28.80 -36.44 20.47
N LEU A 421 29.79 -37.12 19.88
CA LEU A 421 30.30 -38.41 20.37
C LEU A 421 31.68 -38.33 21.05
N SER A 422 32.50 -37.32 20.77
CA SER A 422 33.91 -37.31 21.20
C SER A 422 34.38 -36.04 21.92
N ASP A 423 33.50 -35.05 22.14
CA ASP A 423 33.83 -33.76 22.80
C ASP A 423 35.01 -33.00 22.15
N ILE A 424 35.38 -33.38 20.92
CA ILE A 424 36.35 -32.67 20.09
C ILE A 424 35.65 -31.60 19.26
N THR A 425 36.37 -30.53 18.96
CA THR A 425 35.90 -29.47 18.07
C THR A 425 36.09 -29.89 16.61
N VAL A 426 35.04 -29.82 15.79
CA VAL A 426 35.05 -30.14 14.35
C VAL A 426 34.57 -28.95 13.53
N GLU A 427 35.20 -28.73 12.38
CA GLU A 427 34.82 -27.66 11.43
C GLU A 427 33.47 -27.97 10.79
N VAL A 428 32.58 -26.98 10.72
CA VAL A 428 31.38 -27.04 9.88
C VAL A 428 31.81 -26.67 8.46
N LEU A 429 31.81 -27.66 7.57
CA LEU A 429 32.23 -27.44 6.18
C LEU A 429 31.30 -26.44 5.48
N PRO A 430 31.81 -25.59 4.57
CA PRO A 430 31.02 -24.56 3.89
C PRO A 430 29.72 -25.06 3.26
N GLU A 431 29.76 -26.23 2.62
CA GLU A 431 28.61 -26.88 1.99
C GLU A 431 27.51 -27.30 2.96
N ASN A 432 27.83 -27.44 4.25
CA ASN A 432 26.92 -27.86 5.31
C ASN A 432 26.43 -26.69 6.18
N LEU A 433 27.01 -25.49 6.05
CA LEU A 433 26.68 -24.33 6.89
C LEU A 433 25.17 -24.02 6.90
N PHE A 434 24.54 -24.12 5.73
CA PHE A 434 23.12 -23.81 5.53
C PHE A 434 22.17 -24.82 6.20
N THR A 435 22.62 -26.06 6.34
CA THR A 435 21.83 -27.14 6.94
C THR A 435 22.25 -27.48 8.37
N ASP A 436 23.32 -26.87 8.88
CA ASP A 436 23.83 -27.17 10.21
C ASP A 436 23.01 -26.46 11.29
N GLU A 437 22.39 -27.23 12.17
CA GLU A 437 21.61 -26.72 13.30
C GLU A 437 22.38 -26.70 14.63
N SER A 438 23.68 -26.99 14.58
CA SER A 438 24.48 -27.18 15.79
C SER A 438 24.88 -25.85 16.43
N ASN A 439 25.13 -25.87 17.74
CA ASN A 439 25.72 -24.73 18.41
C ASN A 439 27.21 -24.60 18.05
N TYR A 440 27.63 -23.40 17.64
CA TYR A 440 29.03 -23.06 17.43
C TYR A 440 29.72 -22.83 18.77
N VAL A 441 30.95 -23.29 18.87
CA VAL A 441 31.80 -23.16 20.07
C VAL A 441 33.11 -22.45 19.78
N GLU A 442 33.51 -22.38 18.51
CA GLU A 442 34.71 -21.68 18.07
C GLU A 442 34.50 -21.10 16.67
N ALA A 443 35.06 -19.92 16.40
CA ALA A 443 35.19 -19.37 15.05
C ALA A 443 36.60 -18.85 14.79
N ARG A 444 37.08 -19.06 13.56
CA ARG A 444 38.38 -18.59 13.08
C ARG A 444 38.19 -17.71 11.86
N ILE A 445 38.69 -16.49 11.95
CA ILE A 445 38.58 -15.48 10.91
C ILE A 445 39.95 -15.28 10.30
N TYR A 446 40.03 -15.40 8.99
CA TYR A 446 41.26 -15.28 8.21
C TYR A 446 41.14 -14.06 7.31
N LEU A 447 41.99 -13.05 7.54
CA LEU A 447 42.06 -11.84 6.71
C LEU A 447 43.10 -12.07 5.61
N ASN A 448 42.69 -11.97 4.34
CA ASN A 448 43.59 -12.13 3.20
C ASN A 448 44.36 -10.83 2.96
N THR A 449 45.47 -10.64 3.68
CA THR A 449 46.15 -9.34 3.73
C THR A 449 46.73 -8.85 2.41
N PRO A 450 47.23 -9.70 1.48
CA PRO A 450 47.67 -9.24 0.15
C PRO A 450 46.58 -8.53 -0.67
N THR A 451 45.30 -8.86 -0.46
CA THR A 451 44.18 -8.28 -1.23
C THR A 451 43.44 -7.24 -0.41
N LEU A 452 43.25 -7.47 0.89
CA LEU A 452 42.56 -6.60 1.82
C LEU A 452 43.21 -5.23 1.94
N ILE A 453 44.55 -5.17 1.93
CA ILE A 453 45.31 -3.91 2.02
C ILE A 453 45.00 -2.95 0.85
N ASN A 454 44.55 -3.47 -0.29
CA ASN A 454 44.20 -2.67 -1.46
C ASN A 454 42.80 -2.04 -1.36
N GLN A 455 42.00 -2.43 -0.37
CA GLN A 455 40.74 -1.79 -0.07
C GLN A 455 40.99 -0.49 0.70
N GLY A 456 40.18 0.54 0.43
CA GLY A 456 40.16 1.72 1.30
C GLY A 456 39.69 1.37 2.72
N GLU A 457 39.91 2.28 3.67
CA GLU A 457 39.57 2.08 5.09
C GLU A 457 38.16 1.49 5.31
N LYS A 458 37.15 2.04 4.62
CA LYS A 458 35.77 1.55 4.69
C LYS A 458 35.64 0.10 4.23
N GLY A 459 36.30 -0.29 3.14
CA GLY A 459 36.26 -1.66 2.62
C GLY A 459 36.95 -2.66 3.54
N GLN A 460 38.05 -2.25 4.19
CA GLN A 460 38.71 -3.08 5.19
C GLN A 460 37.83 -3.29 6.42
N LYS A 461 37.25 -2.21 6.98
CA LYS A 461 36.30 -2.30 8.10
C LYS A 461 35.08 -3.16 7.74
N LYS A 462 34.48 -2.93 6.57
CA LYS A 462 33.37 -3.74 6.05
C LYS A 462 33.73 -5.22 6.06
N THR A 463 34.90 -5.58 5.51
CA THR A 463 35.34 -6.98 5.44
C THR A 463 35.42 -7.57 6.85
N VAL A 464 36.04 -6.87 7.80
CA VAL A 464 36.13 -7.35 9.19
C VAL A 464 34.74 -7.53 9.78
N THR A 465 33.86 -6.53 9.70
CA THR A 465 32.51 -6.62 10.25
C THR A 465 31.70 -7.75 9.59
N HIS A 466 31.83 -7.95 8.28
CA HIS A 466 31.21 -9.04 7.52
C HIS A 466 31.66 -10.42 8.01
N GLU A 467 32.97 -10.64 8.16
CA GLU A 467 33.49 -11.92 8.68
C GLU A 467 33.01 -12.19 10.12
N PHE A 468 32.85 -11.16 10.94
CA PHE A 468 32.29 -11.29 12.28
C PHE A 468 30.78 -11.56 12.27
N GLY A 469 30.04 -11.10 11.26
CA GLY A 469 28.67 -11.53 11.02
C GLY A 469 28.59 -13.03 10.72
N HIS A 470 29.48 -13.54 9.86
CA HIS A 470 29.64 -14.98 9.63
C HIS A 470 30.00 -15.75 10.90
N ALA A 471 30.83 -15.15 11.78
CA ALA A 471 31.18 -15.79 13.04
C ALA A 471 29.97 -15.93 13.96
N LEU A 472 29.02 -14.99 13.94
CA LEU A 472 27.73 -15.11 14.64
C LEU A 472 26.80 -16.15 13.99
N GLY A 473 27.05 -16.54 12.74
CA GLY A 473 26.27 -17.50 11.97
C GLY A 473 25.53 -16.89 10.79
N LEU A 474 25.46 -15.57 10.65
CA LEU A 474 24.79 -14.91 9.53
C LEU A 474 25.41 -15.36 8.20
N ALA A 475 24.59 -15.70 7.20
CA ALA A 475 25.07 -16.09 5.89
C ALA A 475 24.03 -15.71 4.83
N HIS A 476 24.22 -14.59 4.12
CA HIS A 476 23.26 -14.14 3.11
C HIS A 476 23.78 -14.41 1.69
N PRO A 477 23.28 -15.45 1.01
CA PRO A 477 23.69 -15.73 -0.37
C PRO A 477 22.84 -14.96 -1.40
N THR A 478 21.64 -14.49 -1.02
CA THR A 478 20.57 -14.12 -1.98
C THR A 478 19.73 -12.86 -1.65
N CYS A 479 20.01 -12.13 -0.55
CA CYS A 479 19.24 -10.92 -0.23
C CYS A 479 19.50 -9.77 -1.21
N LYS A 480 18.45 -9.22 -1.84
CA LYS A 480 18.57 -7.94 -2.58
C LYS A 480 18.29 -6.75 -1.69
N ASP A 481 18.30 -6.92 -0.39
CA ASP A 481 18.34 -5.79 0.53
C ASP A 481 19.76 -5.25 0.63
N LYS A 482 19.90 -3.94 0.91
CA LYS A 482 21.21 -3.38 1.22
C LYS A 482 21.66 -3.86 2.59
N ALA A 483 22.63 -4.76 2.62
CA ALA A 483 23.14 -5.36 3.85
C ALA A 483 24.67 -5.45 3.86
N ILE A 484 25.29 -5.53 5.05
CA ILE A 484 26.73 -5.76 5.11
C ILE A 484 27.08 -7.20 4.72
N MET A 485 26.13 -8.12 4.91
CA MET A 485 26.29 -9.54 4.61
C MET A 485 26.10 -9.92 3.12
N TRP A 486 25.78 -8.96 2.25
CA TRP A 486 25.63 -9.23 0.81
C TRP A 486 26.96 -9.60 0.14
N GLN A 487 26.96 -10.71 -0.63
CA GLN A 487 28.17 -11.34 -1.18
C GLN A 487 28.60 -10.85 -2.58
N THR A 488 27.86 -9.93 -3.21
CA THR A 488 28.17 -9.46 -4.58
C THR A 488 28.94 -8.13 -4.60
N GLY A 489 29.45 -7.76 -5.78
CA GLY A 489 30.07 -6.44 -6.01
C GLY A 489 29.08 -5.32 -6.35
N ASP A 490 27.76 -5.60 -6.33
CA ASP A 490 26.73 -4.60 -6.63
C ASP A 490 26.67 -3.55 -5.52
N LYS A 491 26.89 -2.29 -5.90
CA LYS A 491 26.99 -1.18 -4.93
C LYS A 491 25.64 -0.82 -4.33
N ASP A 492 24.53 -1.15 -4.99
CA ASP A 492 23.20 -0.78 -4.52
C ASP A 492 22.76 -1.65 -3.33
N TYR A 493 23.35 -2.84 -3.22
CA TYR A 493 23.01 -3.85 -2.22
C TYR A 493 24.15 -4.14 -1.22
N VAL A 494 25.33 -3.54 -1.43
CA VAL A 494 26.45 -3.62 -0.49
C VAL A 494 26.42 -2.46 0.50
N SER A 495 26.43 -2.78 1.80
CA SER A 495 26.70 -1.79 2.86
C SER A 495 28.16 -1.81 3.34
N TYR A 496 28.59 -0.70 3.95
CA TYR A 496 29.87 -0.60 4.69
C TYR A 496 29.67 -0.61 6.21
N GLU A 497 28.43 -0.58 6.66
CA GLU A 497 28.00 -0.58 8.07
C GLU A 497 26.82 -1.54 8.22
N ILE A 498 26.54 -1.98 9.44
CA ILE A 498 25.39 -2.84 9.74
C ILE A 498 24.11 -2.07 9.41
N THR A 499 23.18 -2.74 8.75
CA THR A 499 21.90 -2.18 8.30
C THR A 499 20.73 -2.84 9.03
N GLY A 500 19.52 -2.29 8.88
CA GLY A 500 18.34 -2.88 9.49
C GLY A 500 18.09 -4.35 9.09
N HIS A 501 18.51 -4.77 7.89
CA HIS A 501 18.45 -6.17 7.46
C HIS A 501 19.32 -7.08 8.32
N ASP A 502 20.56 -6.66 8.57
CA ASP A 502 21.51 -7.36 9.42
C ASP A 502 21.02 -7.39 10.89
N GLU A 503 20.47 -6.26 11.37
CA GLU A 503 19.92 -6.11 12.72
C GLU A 503 18.70 -7.00 12.94
N TYR A 504 17.75 -7.00 12.01
CA TYR A 504 16.53 -7.81 12.06
C TYR A 504 16.88 -9.29 12.22
N ASN A 505 17.81 -9.79 11.42
CA ASN A 505 18.26 -11.17 11.47
C ASN A 505 18.90 -11.52 12.82
N ILE A 506 19.74 -10.65 13.38
CA ILE A 506 20.33 -10.83 14.71
C ILE A 506 19.24 -10.82 15.81
N CYS A 507 18.33 -9.86 15.77
CA CYS A 507 17.24 -9.72 16.74
C CYS A 507 16.23 -10.86 16.67
N LYS A 508 15.92 -11.41 15.49
CA LYS A 508 14.99 -12.53 15.38
C LYS A 508 15.50 -13.79 16.08
N LYS A 509 16.82 -14.01 16.09
CA LYS A 509 17.43 -15.16 16.77
C LYS A 509 17.69 -14.92 18.25
N TYR A 510 18.18 -13.74 18.61
CA TYR A 510 18.68 -13.44 19.95
C TYR A 510 17.88 -12.35 20.69
N GLY A 511 16.76 -11.86 20.16
CA GLY A 511 15.97 -10.75 20.71
C GLY A 511 14.65 -11.19 21.34
#